data_AF-A0A7J4PPW3-F1
#
_entry.id   AF-A0A7J4PPW3-F1
#
_cell.length_a   1.000
_cell.length_b   1.000
_cell.length_c   1.000
_cell.angle_alpha   90.00
_cell.angle_beta   90.00
_cell.angle_gamma   90.00
#
_symmetry.space_group_name_H-M   'P 1'
#
loop_
_entity.id
_entity.type
_entity.pdbx_description
1 polymer ?
#
loop_
_entity_poly.entity_id
_entity_poly.type
_entity_poly.pdbx_seq_one_letter_code
_entity_poly.pdbx_strand_id
1 'polypeptide(L)'
;MVEASGYIFQDIETLLKSAKEELDVAKTGPAEAHNILKESLTGTFQELEKICSRYKDDAEASGIRNKLAEFLEELDSGKLTPEVEAKHLDKIIEQVHHLVEWRKLSTATGRDLSLKSRRRTREDVQKR
;
A
#
# COMPACT_ATOMS: atom_id res chain seq x y z
N MET A 1 7.34 -5.25 -20.32
CA MET A 1 6.58 -4.97 -19.08
C MET A 1 7.27 -3.79 -18.43
N VAL A 2 6.57 -2.65 -18.32
CA VAL A 2 7.13 -1.44 -17.70
C VAL A 2 6.51 -1.34 -16.30
N GLU A 3 7.33 -1.46 -15.28
CA GLU A 3 6.90 -1.31 -13.88
C GLU A 3 7.09 0.14 -13.42
N ALA A 4 6.25 0.59 -12.49
CA ALA A 4 6.48 1.90 -11.87
C ALA A 4 7.78 1.89 -11.04
N SER A 5 8.46 3.02 -10.91
CA SER A 5 9.64 3.08 -10.06
C SER A 5 9.27 2.97 -8.57
N GLY A 6 10.18 2.47 -7.74
CA GLY A 6 9.98 2.43 -6.28
C GLY A 6 9.77 3.81 -5.66
N TYR A 7 10.26 4.88 -6.30
CA TYR A 7 10.06 6.26 -5.84
C TYR A 7 8.60 6.72 -5.97
N ILE A 8 7.90 6.30 -7.03
CA ILE A 8 6.47 6.61 -7.21
C ILE A 8 5.64 5.99 -6.08
N PHE A 9 6.01 4.79 -5.62
CA PHE A 9 5.33 4.14 -4.49
C PHE A 9 5.74 4.69 -3.12
N GLN A 10 6.85 5.41 -3.03
CA GLN A 10 7.28 6.06 -1.79
C GLN A 10 6.33 7.20 -1.42
N ASP A 11 5.86 7.98 -2.40
CA ASP A 11 4.88 9.03 -2.17
C ASP A 11 3.54 8.45 -1.66
N ILE A 12 3.11 7.32 -2.24
CA ILE A 12 1.93 6.56 -1.76
C ILE A 12 2.13 6.05 -0.33
N GLU A 13 3.32 5.52 -0.01
CA GLU A 13 3.64 5.07 1.34
C GLU A 13 3.53 6.20 2.36
N THR A 14 4.01 7.40 2.02
CA THR A 14 3.90 8.59 2.88
C THR A 14 2.45 8.99 3.11
N LEU A 15 1.63 9.04 2.05
CA LEU A 15 0.20 9.36 2.17
C LEU A 15 -0.54 8.35 3.05
N LEU A 16 -0.27 7.05 2.89
CA LEU A 16 -0.88 6.02 3.74
C LEU A 16 -0.45 6.12 5.21
N LYS A 17 0.81 6.49 5.48
CA LYS A 17 1.28 6.73 6.86
C LYS A 17 0.60 7.94 7.49
N SER A 18 0.41 9.03 6.74
CA SER A 18 -0.36 10.18 7.21
C SER A 18 -1.81 9.81 7.49
N ALA A 19 -2.46 9.04 6.61
CA ALA A 19 -3.81 8.52 6.86
C ALA A 19 -3.86 7.63 8.12
N LYS A 20 -2.82 6.87 8.43
CA LYS A 20 -2.76 6.10 9.68
C LYS A 20 -2.69 7.02 10.92
N GLU A 21 -1.89 8.07 10.87
CA GLU A 21 -1.84 9.06 11.96
C GLU A 21 -3.21 9.70 12.17
N GLU A 22 -3.91 10.03 11.08
CA GLU A 22 -5.30 10.54 11.12
C GLU A 22 -6.28 9.51 11.70
N LEU A 23 -6.11 8.22 11.42
CA LEU A 23 -6.92 7.15 12.02
C LEU A 23 -6.71 7.08 13.54
N ASP A 24 -5.48 7.22 14.02
CA ASP A 24 -5.19 7.20 15.46
C ASP A 24 -5.76 8.44 16.18
N VAL A 25 -5.78 9.59 15.50
CA VAL A 25 -6.52 10.78 15.96
C VAL A 25 -8.03 10.54 15.93
N ALA A 26 -8.57 9.92 14.88
CA ALA A 26 -9.99 9.64 14.75
C ALA A 26 -10.54 8.68 15.81
N LYS A 27 -9.75 7.69 16.24
CA LYS A 27 -10.10 6.81 17.37
C LYS A 27 -10.35 7.56 18.68
N THR A 28 -9.73 8.72 18.86
CA THR A 28 -9.82 9.53 20.08
C THR A 28 -10.61 10.83 19.89
N GLY A 29 -11.05 11.11 18.66
CA GLY A 29 -11.62 12.39 18.24
C GLY A 29 -13.09 12.32 17.81
N PRO A 30 -13.67 13.46 17.41
CA PRO A 30 -15.04 13.55 16.92
C PRO A 30 -15.20 12.88 15.55
N ALA A 31 -16.45 12.58 15.15
CA ALA A 31 -16.79 11.97 13.86
C ALA A 31 -16.23 12.70 12.63
N GLU A 32 -15.90 13.99 12.74
CA GLU A 32 -15.22 14.78 11.70
C GLU A 32 -13.84 14.23 11.33
N ALA A 33 -13.13 13.61 12.28
CA ALA A 33 -11.81 13.01 12.03
C ALA A 33 -11.91 11.77 11.12
N HIS A 34 -13.01 11.01 11.19
CA HIS A 34 -13.26 9.90 10.27
C HIS A 34 -13.53 10.37 8.84
N ASN A 35 -14.12 11.56 8.65
CA ASN A 35 -14.32 12.13 7.31
C ASN A 35 -12.98 12.55 6.68
N ILE A 36 -12.10 13.18 7.46
CA ILE A 36 -10.75 13.58 7.01
C ILE A 36 -9.95 12.34 6.58
N LEU A 37 -9.98 11.28 7.39
CA LEU A 37 -9.36 10.01 7.05
C LEU A 37 -9.87 9.46 5.70
N LYS A 38 -11.19 9.45 5.49
CA LYS A 38 -11.78 8.96 4.24
C LYS A 38 -11.34 9.79 3.03
N GLU A 39 -11.30 11.11 3.17
CA GLU A 39 -10.80 12.00 2.10
C GLU A 39 -9.33 11.71 1.77
N SER A 40 -8.50 11.54 2.79
CA SER A 40 -7.07 11.23 2.67
C SER A 40 -6.83 9.89 1.96
N LEU A 41 -7.55 8.84 2.37
CA LEU A 41 -7.49 7.52 1.73
C LEU A 41 -8.03 7.53 0.30
N THR A 42 -9.10 8.29 0.05
CA THR A 42 -9.67 8.45 -1.30
C THR A 42 -8.70 9.18 -2.22
N GLY A 43 -8.02 10.22 -1.75
CA GLY A 43 -6.97 10.91 -2.50
C GLY A 43 -5.80 9.98 -2.83
N THR A 44 -5.37 9.18 -1.85
CA THR A 44 -4.33 8.16 -2.05
C THR A 44 -4.73 7.13 -3.08
N PHE A 45 -5.99 6.67 -3.03
CA PHE A 45 -6.54 5.72 -4.01
C PHE A 45 -6.53 6.29 -5.42
N GLN A 46 -6.93 7.55 -5.61
CA GLN A 46 -6.90 8.21 -6.92
C GLN A 46 -5.49 8.33 -7.49
N GLU A 47 -4.48 8.64 -6.68
CA GLU A 47 -3.08 8.62 -7.12
C GLU A 47 -2.64 7.22 -7.55
N LEU A 48 -3.06 6.20 -6.80
CA LEU A 48 -2.78 4.81 -7.12
C LEU A 48 -3.47 4.35 -8.42
N GLU A 49 -4.68 4.84 -8.71
CA GLU A 49 -5.36 4.64 -10.00
C GLU A 49 -4.59 5.29 -11.16
N LYS A 50 -4.06 6.50 -10.98
CA LYS A 50 -3.22 7.15 -12.00
C LYS A 50 -1.97 6.32 -12.30
N ILE A 51 -1.34 5.77 -11.26
CA ILE A 51 -0.17 4.89 -11.39
C ILE A 51 -0.57 3.63 -12.17
N CYS A 52 -1.63 2.93 -11.76
CA CYS A 52 -2.10 1.72 -12.45
C CYS A 52 -2.49 2.00 -13.92
N SER A 53 -3.07 3.17 -14.19
CA SER A 53 -3.45 3.59 -15.54
C SER A 53 -2.23 3.78 -16.45
N ARG A 54 -1.12 4.29 -15.88
CA ARG A 54 0.14 4.53 -16.57
C ARG A 54 0.98 3.25 -16.72
N TYR A 55 0.92 2.37 -15.75
CA TYR A 55 1.67 1.11 -15.68
C TYR A 55 0.73 -0.09 -15.67
N LYS A 56 0.01 -0.29 -16.78
CA LYS A 56 -1.10 -1.27 -16.87
C LYS A 56 -0.69 -2.73 -16.64
N ASP A 57 0.55 -3.07 -16.96
CA ASP A 57 1.08 -4.42 -16.78
C ASP A 57 1.67 -4.67 -15.38
N ASP A 58 1.65 -3.65 -14.52
CA ASP A 58 2.20 -3.72 -13.17
C ASP A 58 1.20 -4.40 -12.22
N ALA A 59 1.30 -5.74 -12.15
CA ALA A 59 0.43 -6.57 -11.34
C ALA A 59 0.51 -6.26 -9.84
N GLU A 60 1.67 -5.81 -9.35
CA GLU A 60 1.89 -5.42 -7.95
C GLU A 60 1.13 -4.12 -7.64
N ALA A 61 1.23 -3.11 -8.52
CA ALA A 61 0.47 -1.87 -8.42
C ALA A 61 -1.04 -2.15 -8.37
N SER A 62 -1.53 -2.97 -9.30
CA SER A 62 -2.94 -3.35 -9.34
C SER A 62 -3.37 -4.13 -8.09
N GLY A 63 -2.49 -4.95 -7.53
CA GLY A 63 -2.77 -5.70 -6.30
C GLY A 63 -2.94 -4.79 -5.08
N ILE A 64 -2.11 -3.75 -4.95
CA ILE A 64 -2.25 -2.74 -3.89
C ILE A 64 -3.52 -1.93 -4.09
N ARG A 65 -3.81 -1.52 -5.33
CA ARG A 65 -5.04 -0.78 -5.70
C ARG A 65 -6.29 -1.52 -5.26
N ASN A 66 -6.38 -2.81 -5.59
CA ASN A 66 -7.56 -3.60 -5.26
C ASN A 66 -7.74 -3.77 -3.75
N LYS A 67 -6.65 -3.97 -2.99
CA LYS A 67 -6.72 -4.04 -1.52
C LYS A 67 -7.14 -2.73 -0.88
N LEU A 68 -6.68 -1.60 -1.41
CA LEU A 68 -7.10 -0.28 -0.92
C LEU A 68 -8.57 0.00 -1.27
N ALA A 69 -9.04 -0.43 -2.44
CA ALA A 69 -10.46 -0.37 -2.80
C ALA A 69 -11.33 -1.21 -1.86
N GLU A 70 -10.95 -2.47 -1.62
CA GLU A 70 -11.63 -3.37 -0.68
C GLU A 70 -11.69 -2.74 0.72
N PHE A 71 -10.59 -2.15 1.19
CA PHE A 71 -10.55 -1.46 2.48
C PHE A 71 -11.50 -0.26 2.55
N LEU A 72 -11.57 0.57 1.49
CA LEU A 72 -12.49 1.70 1.42
C LEU A 72 -13.97 1.24 1.42
N GLU A 73 -14.29 0.19 0.67
CA GLU A 73 -15.64 -0.40 0.67
C GLU A 73 -16.02 -0.96 2.06
N GLU A 74 -15.08 -1.63 2.74
CA GLU A 74 -15.27 -2.13 4.09
C GLU A 74 -15.49 -1.00 5.11
N LEU A 75 -14.72 0.10 4.99
CA LEU A 75 -14.88 1.33 5.77
C LEU A 75 -16.24 2.00 5.55
N ASP A 76 -16.70 2.11 4.30
CA ASP A 76 -18.01 2.70 3.97
C ASP A 76 -19.18 1.83 4.44
N SER A 77 -19.00 0.51 4.42
CA SER A 77 -20.01 -0.42 4.92
C SER A 77 -20.13 -0.45 6.45
N GLY A 78 -19.20 0.19 7.18
CA GLY A 78 -19.17 0.19 8.65
C GLY A 78 -18.98 -1.21 9.26
N LYS A 79 -18.48 -2.18 8.47
CA LYS A 79 -18.30 -3.57 8.91
C LYS A 79 -17.08 -3.76 9.80
N LEU A 80 -16.11 -2.83 9.72
CA LEU A 80 -14.85 -2.93 10.45
C LEU A 80 -14.97 -2.27 11.82
N THR A 81 -14.35 -2.89 12.82
CA THR A 81 -14.10 -2.21 14.09
C THR A 81 -12.83 -1.36 13.98
N PRO A 82 -12.67 -0.28 14.77
CA PRO A 82 -11.48 0.58 14.69
C PRO A 82 -10.14 -0.13 14.85
N GLU A 83 -10.11 -1.25 15.59
CA GLU A 83 -8.93 -2.10 15.73
C GLU A 83 -8.60 -2.89 14.46
N VAL A 84 -9.63 -3.34 13.75
CA VAL A 84 -9.48 -4.07 12.49
C VAL A 84 -9.12 -3.11 11.36
N GLU A 85 -9.69 -1.91 11.35
CA GLU A 85 -9.33 -0.83 10.41
C GLU A 85 -7.83 -0.53 10.46
N ALA A 86 -7.30 -0.32 11.67
CA ALA A 86 -5.88 -0.04 11.87
C ALA A 86 -4.99 -1.20 11.40
N LYS A 87 -5.38 -2.45 11.70
CA LYS A 87 -4.65 -3.64 11.25
C LYS A 87 -4.69 -3.82 9.73
N HIS A 88 -5.81 -3.51 9.08
CA HIS A 88 -5.92 -3.57 7.62
C HIS A 88 -5.06 -2.51 6.96
N LEU A 89 -5.14 -1.26 7.43
CA LEU A 89 -4.32 -0.17 6.92
C LEU A 89 -2.81 -0.45 7.12
N ASP A 90 -2.43 -0.99 8.27
CA ASP A 90 -1.04 -1.40 8.53
C ASP A 90 -0.53 -2.45 7.57
N LYS A 91 -1.34 -3.46 7.23
CA LYS A 91 -0.97 -4.47 6.24
C LYS A 91 -0.79 -3.87 4.85
N ILE A 92 -1.63 -2.90 4.48
CA ILE A 92 -1.51 -2.21 3.19
C ILE A 92 -0.21 -1.39 3.16
N ILE A 93 0.06 -0.60 4.20
CA ILE A 93 1.31 0.18 4.34
C ILE A 93 2.53 -0.75 4.25
N GLU A 94 2.52 -1.87 4.97
CA GLU A 94 3.63 -2.82 4.96
C GLU A 94 3.87 -3.38 3.54
N GLN A 95 2.82 -3.71 2.81
CA GLN A 95 2.93 -4.20 1.43
C GLN A 95 3.47 -3.14 0.48
N VAL A 96 3.02 -1.89 0.60
CA VAL A 96 3.58 -0.77 -0.18
C VAL A 96 5.06 -0.58 0.16
N HIS A 97 5.41 -0.57 1.44
CA HIS A 97 6.79 -0.43 1.90
C HIS A 97 7.70 -1.54 1.33
N HIS A 98 7.26 -2.80 1.39
CA HIS A 98 7.98 -3.93 0.79
C HIS A 98 8.16 -3.75 -0.72
N LEU A 99 7.15 -3.24 -1.43
CA LEU A 99 7.24 -2.97 -2.85
C LEU A 99 8.27 -1.87 -3.17
N VAL A 100 8.25 -0.78 -2.39
CA VAL A 100 9.20 0.34 -2.52
C VAL A 100 10.63 -0.17 -2.37
N GLU A 101 10.93 -0.84 -1.25
CA GLU A 101 12.27 -1.33 -0.95
C GLU A 101 12.75 -2.33 -2.00
N TRP A 102 11.86 -3.23 -2.43
CA TRP A 102 12.18 -4.21 -3.45
C TRP A 102 12.51 -3.57 -4.81
N ARG A 103 11.74 -2.57 -5.23
CA ARG A 103 11.98 -1.85 -6.49
C ARG A 103 13.24 -1.00 -6.44
N LYS A 104 13.53 -0.38 -5.30
CA LYS A 104 14.81 0.32 -5.07
C LYS A 104 15.99 -0.63 -5.20
N LEU A 105 15.92 -1.83 -4.59
CA LEU A 105 16.94 -2.87 -4.71
C LEU A 105 17.10 -3.38 -6.15
N SER A 106 16.01 -3.63 -6.87
CA SER A 106 16.05 -4.05 -8.27
C SER A 106 16.71 -2.99 -9.16
N THR A 107 16.35 -1.72 -8.97
CA THR A 107 16.94 -0.58 -9.69
C THR A 107 18.43 -0.43 -9.39
N ALA A 108 18.84 -0.53 -8.12
CA ALA A 108 20.24 -0.41 -7.71
C ALA A 108 21.12 -1.57 -8.20
N THR A 109 20.56 -2.77 -8.36
CA THR A 109 21.29 -3.96 -8.83
C THR A 109 21.30 -4.12 -10.35
N GLY A 110 20.56 -3.29 -11.09
CA GLY A 110 20.43 -3.36 -12.55
C GLY A 110 19.82 -4.67 -13.05
N ARG A 111 19.20 -5.47 -12.16
CA ARG A 111 18.56 -6.76 -12.45
C ARG A 111 17.11 -6.69 -12.03
N ASP A 112 16.23 -7.13 -12.93
CA ASP A 112 14.82 -7.36 -12.61
C ASP A 112 14.73 -8.49 -11.59
N LEU A 113 14.45 -8.11 -10.35
CA LEU A 113 14.23 -9.05 -9.27
C LEU A 113 12.72 -9.25 -9.22
N SER A 114 12.16 -10.32 -9.78
CA SER A 114 10.71 -10.54 -9.59
C SER A 114 10.41 -10.83 -8.11
N LEU A 115 9.33 -10.32 -7.54
CA LEU A 115 8.94 -10.59 -6.14
C LEU A 115 8.72 -12.08 -5.84
N LYS A 116 8.47 -12.91 -6.88
CA LYS A 116 8.45 -14.38 -6.76
C LYS A 116 9.82 -14.96 -6.35
N SER A 117 10.93 -14.29 -6.69
CA SER A 117 12.29 -14.63 -6.28
C SER A 117 12.46 -14.61 -4.75
N ARG A 118 11.74 -13.72 -4.06
CA ARG A 118 11.80 -13.55 -2.60
C ARG A 118 11.35 -14.80 -1.84
N ARG A 119 10.39 -15.56 -2.37
CA ARG A 119 9.98 -16.85 -1.75
C ARG A 119 11.11 -17.89 -1.83
N ARG A 120 11.87 -17.93 -2.94
CA ARG A 120 13.01 -18.85 -3.09
C ARG A 120 14.20 -18.47 -2.21
N THR A 121 14.50 -17.18 -2.04
CA THR A 121 15.62 -16.76 -1.18
C THR A 121 15.40 -17.13 0.29
N ARG A 122 14.15 -17.15 0.77
CA ARG A 122 13.84 -17.62 2.13
C ARG A 122 14.05 -19.14 2.27
N GLU A 123 13.81 -19.93 1.22
CA GLU A 123 14.08 -21.37 1.20
C GLU A 123 15.59 -21.67 1.08
N ASP A 124 16.35 -20.89 0.31
CA ASP A 124 17.79 -21.08 0.14
C ASP A 124 18.60 -20.70 1.39
N VAL A 125 18.15 -19.73 2.18
CA VAL A 125 18.78 -19.39 3.47
C VAL A 125 18.55 -20.49 4.51
N GLN A 126 17.47 -21.28 4.39
CA GLN A 126 17.15 -22.36 5.32
C GLN A 126 17.90 -23.67 5.01
N LYS A 127 18.62 -23.74 3.88
CA LYS A 127 19.41 -24.91 3.42
C LYS A 127 20.93 -24.77 3.64
N ARG A 128 21.39 -23.73 4.34
CA ARG A 128 22.81 -23.56 4.70
C ARG A 128 23.02 -23.72 6.20
#